data_AF-A0A1Q7IKM4-F1
#
_entry.id   AF-A0A1Q7IKM4-F1
#
_cell.length_a   1.000
_cell.length_b   1.000
_cell.length_c   1.000
_cell.angle_alpha   90.00
_cell.angle_beta   90.00
_cell.angle_gamma   90.00
#
_symmetry.space_group_name_H-M   'P 1'
#
loop_
_entity.id
_entity.type
_entity.pdbx_description
1 polymer ?
#
loop_
_entity_poly.entity_id
_entity_poly.type
_entity_poly.pdbx_seq_one_letter_code
_entity_poly.pdbx_strand_id
1 'polypeptide(L)'
;MIHPRPADPLESLKAVRLLAIPEKGGKTSYEIDQQNPEQTITCARSLFPHAGYSPCWYVKPRINQPIPMTIIRVSIDRLEGID
;
A
#
# COMPACT_ATOMS: atom_id res chain seq x y z
N MET A 1 20.91 8.32 38.26
CA MET A 1 20.91 7.56 36.99
C MET A 1 19.71 8.03 36.17
N ILE A 2 19.92 8.56 34.98
CA ILE A 2 18.84 8.93 34.05
C ILE A 2 18.66 7.73 33.12
N HIS A 3 17.53 7.04 33.22
CA HIS A 3 17.17 6.02 32.24
C HIS A 3 16.57 6.73 31.02
N PRO A 4 17.14 6.57 29.81
CA PRO A 4 16.51 7.09 28.61
C PRO A 4 15.12 6.46 28.49
N ARG A 5 14.10 7.28 28.26
CA ARG A 5 12.77 6.76 27.96
C ARG A 5 12.87 5.96 26.66
N PRO A 6 12.22 4.78 26.57
CA PRO A 6 12.13 4.07 25.31
C PRO A 6 11.52 4.99 24.26
N ALA A 7 12.10 5.02 23.07
CA ALA A 7 11.47 5.66 21.92
C ALA A 7 10.11 5.00 21.63
N ASP A 8 9.22 5.71 20.96
CA ASP A 8 7.93 5.15 20.54
C ASP A 8 8.18 3.84 19.75
N PRO A 9 7.66 2.69 20.23
CA PRO A 9 7.85 1.42 19.58
C PRO A 9 7.19 1.36 18.20
N LEU A 10 6.24 2.26 17.90
CA LEU A 10 5.57 2.34 16.61
C LEU A 10 6.15 3.47 15.74
N GLU A 11 6.17 3.22 14.44
CA GLU A 11 6.57 4.17 13.40
C GLU A 11 5.51 4.16 12.30
N SER A 12 5.13 5.34 11.83
CA SER A 12 4.23 5.52 10.69
C SER A 12 5.08 5.82 9.46
N LEU A 13 5.02 4.94 8.47
CA LEU A 13 5.69 5.11 7.18
C LEU A 13 4.68 5.60 6.15
N LYS A 14 5.07 6.62 5.37
CA LYS A 14 4.26 7.14 4.26
C LYS A 14 4.86 6.69 2.93
N ALA A 15 4.01 6.33 1.98
CA ALA A 15 4.40 6.00 0.62
C ALA A 15 3.32 6.41 -0.38
N VAL A 16 3.71 6.49 -1.66
CA VAL A 16 2.76 6.69 -2.76
C VAL A 16 1.99 5.40 -3.00
N ARG A 17 0.67 5.49 -3.21
CA ARG A 17 -0.16 4.39 -3.68
C ARG A 17 -0.09 4.32 -5.21
N LEU A 18 0.65 3.33 -5.69
CA LEU A 18 0.72 2.99 -7.10
C LEU A 18 -0.18 1.78 -7.37
N LEU A 19 -1.07 1.89 -8.35
CA LEU A 19 -1.96 0.81 -8.78
C LEU A 19 -1.35 0.11 -9.99
N ALA A 20 -1.42 -1.22 -10.02
CA ALA A 20 -1.12 -2.03 -11.18
C ALA A 20 -2.44 -2.51 -11.79
N ILE A 21 -2.86 -1.86 -12.88
CA ILE A 21 -4.15 -2.08 -13.52
C ILE A 21 -3.95 -3.06 -14.70
N PRO A 22 -4.58 -4.24 -14.68
CA PRO A 22 -4.46 -5.18 -15.79
C PRO A 22 -5.31 -4.69 -16.97
N GLU A 23 -4.70 -4.57 -18.13
CA GLU A 23 -5.34 -4.16 -19.37
C GLU A 23 -5.72 -5.35 -20.24
N LYS A 24 -6.64 -5.11 -21.18
CA LYS A 24 -6.98 -6.10 -22.22
C LYS A 24 -5.72 -6.47 -23.01
N GLY A 25 -5.54 -7.76 -23.24
CA GLY A 25 -4.36 -8.27 -23.96
C GLY A 25 -3.13 -8.50 -23.07
N GLY A 26 -3.30 -8.56 -21.75
CA GLY A 26 -2.23 -8.98 -20.83
C GLY A 26 -1.18 -7.91 -20.52
N LYS A 27 -1.47 -6.65 -20.87
CA LYS A 27 -0.64 -5.51 -20.48
C LYS A 27 -1.01 -5.06 -19.05
N THR A 28 -0.12 -4.34 -18.38
CA THR A 28 -0.40 -3.74 -17.07
C THR A 28 0.00 -2.28 -17.13
N SER A 29 -0.97 -1.39 -16.88
CA SER A 29 -0.76 0.05 -16.71
C SER A 29 -0.46 0.33 -15.23
N TYR A 30 0.31 1.39 -14.98
CA TYR A 30 0.66 1.82 -13.63
C TYR A 30 0.23 3.26 -13.43
N GLU A 31 -0.60 3.48 -12.43
CA GLU A 31 -1.19 4.79 -12.16
C GLU A 31 -1.13 5.11 -10.67
N ILE A 32 -0.91 6.38 -10.35
CA ILE A 32 -1.03 6.85 -8.95
C ILE A 32 -2.53 6.90 -8.64
N ASP A 33 -2.90 6.35 -7.49
CA ASP A 33 -4.28 6.39 -7.02
C ASP A 33 -4.74 7.85 -6.82
N GLN A 34 -5.60 8.33 -7.71
CA GLN A 34 -6.09 9.72 -7.68
C GLN A 34 -6.99 9.99 -6.47
N GLN A 35 -7.68 8.98 -5.94
CA GLN A 35 -8.59 9.13 -4.82
C GLN A 35 -7.84 9.11 -3.49
N ASN A 36 -6.80 8.27 -3.39
CA ASN A 36 -5.95 8.19 -2.22
C ASN A 36 -4.46 8.03 -2.63
N PRO A 37 -3.76 9.14 -2.93
CA PRO A 37 -2.41 9.08 -3.49
C PRO A 37 -1.35 8.64 -2.47
N GLU A 38 -1.63 8.77 -1.17
CA GLU A 38 -0.72 8.38 -0.09
C GLU A 38 -1.27 7.18 0.70
N GLN A 39 -0.41 6.26 1.06
CA GLN A 39 -0.67 5.22 2.05
C GLN A 39 0.19 5.44 3.30
N THR A 40 -0.43 5.26 4.46
CA THR A 40 0.27 5.24 5.74
C THR A 40 0.24 3.82 6.29
N ILE A 41 1.40 3.26 6.57
CA ILE A 41 1.55 1.93 7.19
C ILE A 41 2.22 2.09 8.56
N THR A 42 1.56 1.56 9.58
CA THR A 42 2.12 1.48 10.93
C THR A 42 2.98 0.21 11.06
N CYS A 43 4.21 0.36 11.53
CA CYS A 43 5.15 -0.73 11.77
C CYS A 43 5.80 -0.58 13.15
N ALA A 44 6.37 -1.68 13.66
CA ALA A 44 7.08 -1.67 14.94
C ALA A 44 8.60 -1.54 14.74
N ARG A 45 9.26 -0.70 15.54
CA ARG A 45 10.72 -0.60 15.67
C ARG A 45 11.29 -1.77 16.47
N SER A 46 11.24 -2.95 15.88
CA SER A 46 11.66 -4.20 16.51
C SER A 46 12.27 -5.16 15.49
N LEU A 47 12.95 -6.20 15.97
CA LEU A 47 13.55 -7.22 15.10
C LEU A 47 12.52 -8.27 14.64
N PHE A 48 11.52 -8.57 15.48
CA PHE A 48 10.50 -9.58 15.22
C PHE A 48 9.11 -8.94 15.21
N PRO A 49 8.08 -9.53 14.57
CA PRO A 49 6.72 -9.03 14.66
C PRO A 49 6.26 -8.93 16.13
N HIS A 50 5.68 -7.80 16.51
CA HIS A 50 5.21 -7.55 17.88
C HIS A 50 3.88 -6.81 17.85
N ALA A 51 2.98 -7.16 18.77
CA ALA A 51 1.66 -6.52 18.95
C ALA A 51 0.83 -6.44 17.65
N GLY A 52 0.96 -7.42 16.75
CA GLY A 52 0.27 -7.46 15.46
C GLY A 52 0.87 -6.57 14.37
N TYR A 53 1.92 -5.80 14.67
CA TYR A 53 2.61 -4.97 13.69
C TYR A 53 3.81 -5.69 13.07
N SER A 54 4.00 -5.48 11.77
CA SER A 54 5.20 -5.93 11.08
C SER A 54 6.42 -5.08 11.48
N PRO A 55 7.63 -5.65 11.52
CA PRO A 55 8.83 -4.87 11.74
C PRO A 55 9.06 -3.82 10.65
N CYS A 56 9.48 -2.61 11.02
CA CYS A 56 9.70 -1.54 10.06
C CYS A 56 10.78 -1.88 9.01
N TRP A 57 11.81 -2.63 9.38
CA TRP A 57 12.84 -3.09 8.43
C TRP A 57 12.26 -4.02 7.35
N TYR A 58 11.17 -4.75 7.66
CA TYR A 58 10.48 -5.64 6.72
C TYR A 58 9.53 -4.86 5.81
N VAL A 59 8.87 -3.83 6.34
CA VAL A 59 7.90 -3.00 5.60
C VAL A 59 8.59 -2.00 4.67
N LYS A 60 9.64 -1.30 5.12
CA LYS A 60 10.34 -0.24 4.37
C LYS A 60 10.69 -0.62 2.92
N PRO A 61 11.30 -1.77 2.61
CA PRO A 61 11.63 -2.11 1.22
C PRO A 61 10.41 -2.47 0.35
N ARG A 62 9.25 -2.75 0.96
CA ARG A 62 8.04 -3.22 0.26
C ARG A 62 6.95 -2.17 0.16
N ILE A 63 7.09 -1.05 0.86
CA ILE A 63 6.05 -0.04 0.99
C ILE A 63 5.65 0.61 -0.35
N ASN A 64 6.56 0.59 -1.33
CA ASN A 64 6.32 1.13 -2.67
C ASN A 64 5.89 0.06 -3.70
N GLN A 65 5.54 -1.15 -3.25
CA GLN A 65 5.06 -2.19 -4.17
C GLN A 65 3.71 -1.78 -4.77
N PRO A 66 3.51 -1.94 -6.10
CA PRO A 66 2.23 -1.65 -6.73
C PRO A 66 1.11 -2.52 -6.16
N ILE A 67 -0.06 -1.94 -5.98
CA ILE A 67 -1.28 -2.62 -5.54
C ILE A 67 -1.91 -3.28 -6.78
N PRO A 68 -1.96 -4.62 -6.87
CA PRO A 68 -2.57 -5.29 -8.01
C PRO A 68 -4.08 -5.09 -7.98
N MET A 69 -4.62 -4.50 -9.05
CA MET A 69 -6.05 -4.38 -9.23
C MET A 69 -6.59 -5.66 -9.86
N THR A 70 -7.68 -6.19 -9.31
CA THR A 70 -8.43 -7.26 -9.94
C THR A 70 -9.63 -6.63 -10.62
N ILE A 71 -9.66 -6.64 -11.95
CA ILE A 71 -10.89 -6.33 -12.68
C ILE A 71 -11.82 -7.52 -12.48
N ILE A 72 -12.72 -7.41 -11.51
CA ILE A 72 -13.88 -8.30 -11.47
C ILE A 72 -14.63 -8.03 -12.76
N ARG A 73 -14.78 -9.04 -13.61
CA ARG A 73 -15.66 -8.97 -14.79
C ARG A 73 -17.11 -8.89 -14.31
N VAL A 74 -17.50 -7.76 -13.75
CA VAL A 74 -18.88 -7.31 -13.80
C VAL A 74 -19.04 -6.88 -15.25
N SER A 75 -19.87 -7.56 -16.04
CA SER A 75 -20.12 -7.21 -17.43
C SER A 75 -20.33 -5.70 -17.57
N ILE A 76 -19.32 -5.02 -18.11
CA ILE A 76 -19.34 -3.60 -18.43
C ILE A 76 -20.09 -3.41 -19.76
N ASP A 77 -21.25 -4.04 -19.91
CA ASP A 77 -22.19 -3.76 -21.02
C ASP A 77 -23.00 -2.46 -20.75
N ARG A 78 -22.58 -1.64 -19.78
CA ARG A 78 -23.36 -0.48 -19.32
C ARG A 78 -22.51 0.76 -19.06
N LEU A 79 -21.62 1.14 -19.98
CA LEU A 79 -21.13 2.53 -20.05
C LEU A 79 -20.94 3.06 -21.49
N GLU A 80 -21.28 2.28 -22.53
CA GLU A 80 -21.30 2.75 -23.93
C GLU A 80 -22.75 3.04 -24.37
N GLY A 81 -23.41 3.99 -23.71
CA GLY A 81 -24.83 4.26 -23.95
C GLY A 81 -25.39 5.53 -23.31
N ILE A 82 -24.62 6.62 -23.33
CA ILE A 82 -25.14 7.97 -23.17
C ILE A 82 -24.61 8.80 -24.34
N ASP A 83 -25.39 8.79 -25.42
CA ASP A 83 -25.60 9.91 -26.34
C ASP A 83 -27.12 10.08 -26.47
#